data_AF-A0A941PRT7-F1
#
_entry.id   AF-A0A941PRT7-F1
#
_cell.length_a   1.000
_cell.length_b   1.000
_cell.length_c   1.000
_cell.angle_alpha   90.00
_cell.angle_beta   90.00
_cell.angle_gamma   90.00
#
_symmetry.space_group_name_H-M   'P 1'
#
loop_
_entity.id
_entity.type
_entity.pdbx_description
1 polymer ?
#
loop_
_entity_poly.entity_id
_entity_poly.type
_entity_poly.pdbx_seq_one_letter_code
_entity_poly.pdbx_strand_id
1 'polypeptide(L)'
;EWKTADQGGPPNHALWKRFDRACNAAHKFVDAWLEQVRAESAQHKAQRQALIDEVKAWGAAQQAAATTDWKAMGRQIHQFSERWRNAGHLAEKAYTELQAQWKAAIHQAAAPLEAEQKASTARRQALIAEAEQLGAAPQLRIDAVRALQQRWQAEAQAVPLERRHEQKLWDAFRKPIDEAFNRKSAEREQQQAALSAHDRAVLEAAKALEAANASGDAQRIRAAMAQLEAATRGQAAAAPSEQNAAAAPADQAPAAPENEASDTPPAADAEAAAAPAPAPKPAKPLIAMRGDDRPGAKKAEAPAARGPGRFGDRPGGRDGARGGPGRGDRFGDRREGGRFGDRNDRGPREDRGPRLGDAAFRAQRDAVDNAQAQLRKLAAQAHGEALTQLLGAWQQRQPDQVPSAQELGRAVSASVRGNWAQAVGSGAGDAGKADEALLRLEMAAEVPTPADQLAARRALQLQLLTRRNDPAPAETWALDTATVLASAHDDAHARRLQNALKTLLRKG
;
A
#
# COMPACT_ATOMS: atom_id res chain seq x y z
N GLU A 1 53.51 -2.52 -83.33
CA GLU A 1 54.71 -3.37 -83.13
C GLU A 1 54.82 -4.58 -84.07
N TRP A 2 53.78 -5.01 -84.80
CA TRP A 2 53.93 -6.10 -85.79
C TRP A 2 54.93 -5.78 -86.94
N LYS A 3 54.93 -4.54 -87.45
CA LYS A 3 55.78 -4.13 -88.60
C LYS A 3 57.29 -4.29 -88.37
N THR A 4 57.73 -4.39 -87.11
CA THR A 4 59.14 -4.64 -86.73
C THR A 4 59.49 -6.13 -86.64
N ALA A 5 58.51 -7.04 -86.65
CA ALA A 5 58.72 -8.49 -86.61
C ALA A 5 58.93 -9.14 -88.00
N ASP A 6 58.63 -8.41 -89.09
CA ASP A 6 58.60 -8.93 -90.47
C ASP A 6 59.92 -8.70 -91.26
N GLN A 7 61.00 -8.30 -90.58
CA GLN A 7 62.25 -7.84 -91.21
C GLN A 7 63.27 -8.95 -91.54
N GLY A 8 62.89 -10.23 -91.38
CA GLY A 8 63.83 -11.37 -91.42
C GLY A 8 63.69 -12.38 -92.58
N GLY A 9 62.73 -12.20 -93.49
CA GLY A 9 62.46 -13.19 -94.56
C GLY A 9 61.64 -12.63 -95.72
N PRO A 10 61.43 -13.40 -96.81
CA PRO A 10 60.66 -12.96 -97.96
C PRO A 10 59.20 -12.62 -97.56
N PRO A 11 58.66 -11.48 -98.01
CA PRO A 11 57.42 -10.92 -97.46
C PRO A 11 56.23 -11.86 -97.67
N ASN A 12 55.75 -12.48 -96.58
CA ASN A 12 54.67 -13.44 -96.63
C ASN A 12 53.31 -12.73 -96.70
N HIS A 13 53.01 -12.18 -97.88
CA HIS A 13 51.81 -11.41 -98.18
C HIS A 13 50.50 -12.18 -97.88
N ALA A 14 50.54 -13.52 -97.87
CA ALA A 14 49.40 -14.36 -97.47
C ALA A 14 49.16 -14.34 -95.95
N LEU A 15 50.21 -14.35 -95.12
CA LEU A 15 50.08 -14.18 -93.67
C LEU A 15 49.62 -12.76 -93.32
N TRP A 16 50.18 -11.74 -93.97
CA TRP A 16 49.72 -10.35 -93.77
C TRP A 16 48.24 -10.19 -94.14
N LYS A 17 47.79 -10.72 -95.28
CA LYS A 17 46.36 -10.75 -95.66
C LYS A 17 45.47 -11.50 -94.66
N ARG A 18 45.97 -12.58 -94.03
CA ARG A 18 45.23 -13.31 -92.98
C ARG A 18 45.14 -12.50 -91.69
N PHE A 19 46.23 -11.85 -91.28
CA PHE A 19 46.27 -10.96 -90.12
C PHE A 19 45.35 -9.75 -90.30
N ASP A 20 45.48 -9.03 -91.42
CA ASP A 20 44.62 -7.88 -91.76
C ASP A 20 43.14 -8.28 -91.81
N ARG A 21 42.80 -9.43 -92.41
CA ARG A 21 41.42 -9.96 -92.41
C ARG A 21 40.91 -10.29 -91.00
N ALA A 22 41.77 -10.76 -90.09
CA ALA A 22 41.42 -11.01 -88.70
C ALA A 22 41.24 -9.70 -87.90
N CYS A 23 42.13 -8.72 -88.08
CA CYS A 23 41.98 -7.38 -87.51
C CYS A 23 40.71 -6.69 -87.99
N ASN A 24 40.42 -6.71 -89.29
CA ASN A 24 39.20 -6.16 -89.88
C ASN A 24 37.92 -6.91 -89.44
N ALA A 25 38.02 -8.20 -89.08
CA ALA A 25 36.91 -8.94 -88.48
C ALA A 25 36.71 -8.55 -87.00
N ALA A 26 37.79 -8.38 -86.23
CA ALA A 26 37.75 -7.97 -84.83
C ALA A 26 37.26 -6.51 -84.68
N HIS A 27 37.69 -5.60 -85.56
CA HIS A 27 37.22 -4.20 -85.58
C HIS A 27 35.69 -4.12 -85.68
N LYS A 28 35.06 -4.90 -86.58
CA LYS A 28 33.59 -4.93 -86.70
C LYS A 28 32.88 -5.35 -85.41
N PHE A 29 33.47 -6.25 -84.62
CA PHE A 29 32.94 -6.62 -83.31
C PHE A 29 33.11 -5.49 -82.28
N VAL A 30 34.28 -4.83 -82.27
CA VAL A 30 34.54 -3.67 -81.40
C VAL A 30 33.63 -2.49 -81.74
N ASP A 31 33.42 -2.20 -83.03
CA ASP A 31 32.54 -1.12 -83.49
C ASP A 31 31.08 -1.40 -83.09
N ALA A 32 30.58 -2.62 -83.32
CA ALA A 32 29.25 -3.02 -82.88
C ALA A 32 29.08 -2.96 -81.34
N TRP A 33 30.10 -3.36 -80.58
CA TRP A 33 30.12 -3.23 -79.12
C TRP A 33 30.14 -1.76 -78.67
N LEU A 34 30.91 -0.90 -79.33
CA LEU A 34 30.94 0.54 -79.04
C LEU A 34 29.60 1.22 -79.37
N GLU A 35 28.93 0.82 -80.45
CA GLU A 35 27.57 1.25 -80.76
C GLU A 35 26.57 0.81 -79.69
N GLN A 36 26.64 -0.45 -79.25
CA GLN A 36 25.81 -0.96 -78.15
C GLN A 36 26.06 -0.17 -76.85
N VAL A 37 27.31 0.02 -76.43
CA VAL A 37 27.67 0.77 -75.22
C VAL A 37 27.21 2.23 -75.29
N ARG A 38 27.26 2.86 -76.47
CA ARG A 38 26.71 4.21 -76.68
C ARG A 38 25.19 4.23 -76.59
N ALA A 39 24.51 3.24 -77.16
CA ALA A 39 23.05 3.11 -77.08
C ALA A 39 22.57 2.87 -75.64
N GLU A 40 23.20 1.95 -74.91
CA GLU A 40 22.94 1.69 -73.48
C GLU A 40 23.19 2.95 -72.64
N SER A 41 24.32 3.65 -72.86
CA SER A 41 24.62 4.92 -72.18
C SER A 41 23.56 5.99 -72.47
N ALA A 42 23.07 6.09 -73.71
CA ALA A 42 22.00 7.02 -74.06
C ALA A 42 20.67 6.66 -73.37
N GLN A 43 20.33 5.36 -73.31
CA GLN A 43 19.16 4.86 -72.59
C GLN A 43 19.25 5.14 -71.08
N HIS A 44 20.40 4.87 -70.44
CA HIS A 44 20.62 5.21 -69.03
C HIS A 44 20.52 6.72 -68.77
N LYS A 45 20.99 7.56 -69.70
CA LYS A 45 20.87 9.02 -69.60
C LYS A 45 19.40 9.45 -69.64
N ALA A 46 18.64 8.93 -70.61
CA ALA A 46 17.21 9.20 -70.75
C ALA A 46 16.40 8.71 -69.53
N GLN A 47 16.69 7.50 -69.04
CA GLN A 47 16.04 6.93 -67.84
C GLN A 47 16.29 7.79 -66.60
N ARG A 48 17.53 8.25 -66.39
CA ARG A 48 17.87 9.14 -65.26
C ARG A 48 17.22 10.51 -65.38
N GLN A 49 17.15 11.09 -66.58
CA GLN A 49 16.46 12.36 -66.80
C GLN A 49 14.96 12.23 -66.53
N ALA A 50 14.31 11.20 -67.09
CA ALA A 50 12.89 10.91 -66.84
C ALA A 50 12.60 10.74 -65.33
N LEU A 51 13.48 10.08 -64.58
CA LEU A 51 13.34 9.92 -63.13
C LEU A 51 13.46 11.26 -62.36
N ILE A 52 14.32 12.18 -62.81
CA ILE A 52 14.43 13.53 -62.25
C ILE A 52 13.12 14.31 -62.47
N ASP A 53 12.57 14.24 -63.68
CA ASP A 53 11.36 14.99 -64.03
C ASP A 53 10.10 14.37 -63.41
N GLU A 54 10.06 13.05 -63.24
CA GLU A 54 9.06 12.33 -62.43
C GLU A 54 9.08 12.77 -60.96
N VAL A 55 10.27 12.89 -60.34
CA VAL A 55 10.40 13.40 -58.95
C VAL A 55 9.93 14.84 -58.82
N LYS A 56 10.24 15.72 -59.79
CA LYS A 56 9.75 17.11 -59.79
C LYS A 56 8.23 17.17 -59.89
N ALA A 57 7.65 16.42 -60.84
CA ALA A 57 6.20 16.36 -61.04
C ALA A 57 5.48 15.78 -59.81
N TRP A 58 6.01 14.71 -59.23
CA TRP A 58 5.50 14.10 -58.01
C TRP A 58 5.59 15.07 -56.81
N GLY A 59 6.72 15.75 -56.61
CA GLY A 59 6.89 16.72 -55.53
C GLY A 59 5.93 17.90 -55.64
N ALA A 60 5.72 18.43 -56.84
CA ALA A 60 4.75 19.49 -57.09
C ALA A 60 3.30 19.04 -56.83
N ALA A 61 2.94 17.82 -57.28
CA ALA A 61 1.61 17.24 -57.02
C ALA A 61 1.37 17.01 -55.51
N GLN A 62 2.38 16.51 -54.80
CA GLN A 62 2.34 16.28 -53.35
C GLN A 62 2.16 17.60 -52.56
N GLN A 63 2.81 18.67 -53.02
CA GLN A 63 2.68 20.01 -52.43
C GLN A 63 1.29 20.60 -52.69
N ALA A 64 0.73 20.43 -53.90
CA ALA A 64 -0.62 20.88 -54.24
C ALA A 64 -1.72 20.08 -53.52
N ALA A 65 -1.49 18.79 -53.26
CA ALA A 65 -2.43 17.90 -52.57
C ALA A 65 -2.47 18.07 -51.04
N ALA A 66 -1.59 18.89 -50.45
CA ALA A 66 -1.47 19.12 -49.00
C ALA A 66 -1.43 17.80 -48.19
N THR A 67 -0.70 16.80 -48.70
CA THR A 67 -0.77 15.41 -48.22
C THR A 67 -0.35 15.26 -46.75
N THR A 68 -1.16 14.54 -45.98
CA THR A 68 -0.92 14.24 -44.55
C THR A 68 -0.28 12.88 -44.27
N ASP A 69 -0.18 11.96 -45.25
CA ASP A 69 0.54 10.70 -45.09
C ASP A 69 2.05 10.86 -45.36
N TRP A 70 2.73 11.37 -44.34
CA TRP A 70 4.18 11.52 -44.29
C TRP A 70 4.95 10.18 -44.42
N LYS A 71 4.31 9.05 -44.08
CA LYS A 71 4.92 7.71 -44.19
C LYS A 71 4.87 7.19 -45.62
N ALA A 72 3.79 7.42 -46.36
CA ALA A 72 3.76 7.19 -47.80
C ALA A 72 4.79 8.09 -48.52
N MET A 73 4.85 9.38 -48.17
CA MET A 73 5.80 10.32 -48.75
C MET A 73 7.26 9.87 -48.56
N GLY A 74 7.66 9.51 -47.34
CA GLY A 74 9.01 9.00 -47.07
C GLY A 74 9.33 7.70 -47.84
N ARG A 75 8.37 6.77 -47.93
CA ARG A 75 8.54 5.53 -48.73
C ARG A 75 8.77 5.83 -50.22
N GLN A 76 8.04 6.78 -50.80
CA GLN A 76 8.24 7.18 -52.20
C GLN A 76 9.62 7.81 -52.43
N ILE A 77 10.07 8.71 -51.56
CA ILE A 77 11.42 9.31 -51.62
C ILE A 77 12.53 8.23 -51.57
N HIS A 78 12.35 7.20 -50.75
CA HIS A 78 13.27 6.05 -50.72
C HIS A 78 13.23 5.23 -52.01
N GLN A 79 12.05 4.92 -52.56
CA GLN A 79 11.91 4.19 -53.83
C GLN A 79 12.53 4.96 -55.01
N PHE A 80 12.32 6.27 -55.08
CA PHE A 80 13.00 7.16 -56.03
C PHE A 80 14.52 7.08 -55.89
N SER A 81 15.04 7.08 -54.66
CA SER A 81 16.47 6.94 -54.38
C SER A 81 17.03 5.56 -54.77
N GLU A 82 16.27 4.48 -54.61
CA GLU A 82 16.65 3.13 -55.08
C GLU A 82 16.67 3.05 -56.61
N ARG A 83 15.63 3.56 -57.28
CA ARG A 83 15.58 3.66 -58.75
C ARG A 83 16.75 4.45 -59.32
N TRP A 84 17.17 5.54 -58.66
CA TRP A 84 18.35 6.32 -59.07
C TRP A 84 19.67 5.55 -58.91
N ARG A 85 19.82 4.77 -57.82
CA ARG A 85 21.02 3.93 -57.62
C ARG A 85 21.09 2.78 -58.63
N ASN A 86 19.94 2.20 -58.97
CA ASN A 86 19.82 1.04 -59.86
C ASN A 86 19.76 1.40 -61.36
N ALA A 87 19.62 2.68 -61.71
CA ALA A 87 19.83 3.13 -63.09
C ALA A 87 21.28 2.86 -63.53
N GLY A 88 21.48 2.53 -64.80
CA GLY A 88 22.77 2.06 -65.30
C GLY A 88 23.92 3.09 -65.32
N HIS A 89 25.09 2.63 -65.77
CA HIS A 89 26.32 3.42 -65.81
C HIS A 89 26.27 4.53 -66.87
N LEU A 90 27.04 5.61 -66.63
CA LEU A 90 27.17 6.79 -67.47
C LEU A 90 28.58 7.36 -67.37
N ALA A 91 29.02 8.03 -68.44
CA ALA A 91 30.25 8.83 -68.43
C ALA A 91 30.21 9.90 -67.33
N GLU A 92 31.32 10.04 -66.61
CA GLU A 92 31.45 10.85 -65.38
C GLU A 92 30.92 12.29 -65.50
N LYS A 93 31.22 12.98 -66.61
CA LYS A 93 30.72 14.35 -66.87
C LYS A 93 29.18 14.42 -66.94
N ALA A 94 28.55 13.47 -67.64
CA ALA A 94 27.09 13.41 -67.73
C ALA A 94 26.45 12.93 -66.43
N TYR A 95 27.13 12.05 -65.69
CA TYR A 95 26.67 11.59 -64.38
C TYR A 95 26.68 12.73 -63.35
N THR A 96 27.77 13.50 -63.25
CA THR A 96 27.90 14.60 -62.27
C THR A 96 26.87 15.72 -62.50
N GLU A 97 26.61 16.09 -63.76
CA GLU A 97 25.55 17.04 -64.13
C GLU A 97 24.17 16.54 -63.67
N LEU A 98 23.78 15.32 -64.07
CA LEU A 98 22.49 14.75 -63.69
C LEU A 98 22.40 14.47 -62.18
N GLN A 99 23.51 14.17 -61.50
CA GLN A 99 23.54 13.97 -60.05
C GLN A 99 23.27 15.29 -59.30
N ALA A 100 23.73 16.44 -59.81
CA ALA A 100 23.40 17.74 -59.24
C ALA A 100 21.91 18.05 -59.40
N GLN A 101 21.35 17.85 -60.60
CA GLN A 101 19.92 18.04 -60.86
C GLN A 101 19.05 17.08 -60.02
N TRP A 102 19.46 15.82 -59.89
CA TRP A 102 18.84 14.82 -59.02
C TRP A 102 18.81 15.25 -57.57
N LYS A 103 19.96 15.67 -57.01
CA LYS A 103 20.06 16.14 -55.61
C LYS A 103 19.11 17.32 -55.36
N ALA A 104 19.05 18.28 -56.28
CA ALA A 104 18.13 19.41 -56.17
C ALA A 104 16.65 18.95 -56.19
N ALA A 105 16.27 18.11 -57.15
CA ALA A 105 14.90 17.62 -57.28
C ALA A 105 14.44 16.79 -56.06
N ILE A 106 15.26 15.84 -55.59
CA ILE A 106 14.89 14.97 -54.47
C ILE A 106 14.88 15.74 -53.14
N HIS A 107 15.77 16.72 -52.94
CA HIS A 107 15.75 17.60 -51.77
C HIS A 107 14.51 18.51 -51.78
N GLN A 108 14.17 19.12 -52.92
CA GLN A 108 12.95 19.92 -53.04
C GLN A 108 11.68 19.09 -52.77
N ALA A 109 11.64 17.85 -53.25
CA ALA A 109 10.53 16.93 -52.99
C ALA A 109 10.50 16.42 -51.53
N ALA A 110 11.63 16.36 -50.82
CA ALA A 110 11.72 15.96 -49.41
C ALA A 110 11.46 17.11 -48.43
N ALA A 111 11.71 18.36 -48.82
CA ALA A 111 11.64 19.53 -47.93
C ALA A 111 10.33 19.68 -47.12
N PRO A 112 9.12 19.37 -47.64
CA PRO A 112 7.90 19.41 -46.83
C PRO A 112 7.89 18.39 -45.69
N LEU A 113 8.41 17.18 -45.94
CA LEU A 113 8.54 16.12 -44.93
C LEU A 113 9.56 16.51 -43.85
N GLU A 114 10.71 17.06 -44.25
CA GLU A 114 11.75 17.52 -43.32
C GLU A 114 11.27 18.70 -42.45
N ALA A 115 10.50 19.63 -43.04
CA ALA A 115 9.88 20.74 -42.32
C ALA A 115 8.87 20.24 -41.27
N GLU A 116 8.00 19.28 -41.61
CA GLU A 116 7.04 18.73 -40.66
C GLU A 116 7.69 17.83 -39.60
N GLN A 117 8.76 17.09 -39.95
CA GLN A 117 9.59 16.38 -38.97
C GLN A 117 10.20 17.34 -37.94
N LYS A 118 10.76 18.47 -38.38
CA LYS A 118 11.28 19.52 -37.50
C LYS A 118 10.18 20.12 -36.62
N ALA A 119 8.99 20.35 -37.19
CA ALA A 119 7.83 20.85 -36.44
C ALA A 119 7.35 19.84 -35.38
N SER A 120 7.21 18.55 -35.72
CA SER A 120 6.83 17.51 -34.75
C SER A 120 7.89 17.33 -33.65
N THR A 121 9.19 17.40 -33.96
CA THR A 121 10.24 17.39 -32.92
C THR A 121 10.07 18.57 -31.94
N ALA A 122 9.77 19.78 -32.42
CA ALA A 122 9.49 20.92 -31.55
C ALA A 122 8.20 20.72 -30.71
N ARG A 123 7.13 20.17 -31.29
CA ARG A 123 5.90 19.83 -30.55
C ARG A 123 6.15 18.76 -29.49
N ARG A 124 6.92 17.71 -29.80
CA ARG A 124 7.34 16.67 -28.82
C ARG A 124 8.21 17.26 -27.70
N GLN A 125 9.10 18.21 -28.01
CA GLN A 125 9.87 18.94 -26.98
C GLN A 125 8.97 19.77 -26.06
N ALA A 126 7.93 20.42 -26.58
CA ALA A 126 6.93 21.10 -25.75
C ALA A 126 6.16 20.12 -24.85
N LEU A 127 5.79 18.93 -25.36
CA LEU A 127 5.16 17.87 -24.56
C LEU A 127 6.09 17.33 -23.45
N ILE A 128 7.42 17.32 -23.65
CA ILE A 128 8.41 16.99 -22.61
C ILE A 128 8.42 18.07 -21.53
N ALA A 129 8.44 19.36 -21.90
CA ALA A 129 8.37 20.45 -20.92
C ALA A 129 7.05 20.44 -20.12
N GLU A 130 5.92 20.09 -20.74
CA GLU A 130 4.66 19.83 -20.02
C GLU A 130 4.76 18.62 -19.08
N ALA A 131 5.46 17.55 -19.47
CA ALA A 131 5.69 16.37 -18.63
C ALA A 131 6.53 16.71 -17.38
N GLU A 132 7.58 17.53 -17.55
CA GLU A 132 8.42 18.03 -16.46
C GLU A 132 7.61 18.87 -15.46
N GLN A 133 6.77 19.79 -15.95
CA GLN A 133 5.87 20.59 -15.10
C GLN A 133 4.87 19.71 -14.33
N LEU A 134 4.29 18.69 -14.97
CA LEU A 134 3.37 17.75 -14.30
C LEU A 134 4.08 16.82 -13.30
N GLY A 135 5.34 16.44 -13.54
CA GLY A 135 6.13 15.61 -12.63
C GLY A 135 6.71 16.37 -11.43
N ALA A 136 6.94 17.68 -11.59
CA ALA A 136 7.34 18.60 -10.53
C ALA A 136 6.16 19.04 -9.64
N ALA A 137 4.92 18.91 -10.11
CA ALA A 137 3.74 19.30 -9.35
C ALA A 137 3.58 18.46 -8.05
N PRO A 138 3.15 19.06 -6.93
CA PRO A 138 2.99 18.35 -5.66
C PRO A 138 1.82 17.33 -5.67
N GLN A 139 0.95 17.39 -6.68
CA GLN A 139 -0.23 16.54 -6.80
C GLN A 139 -0.31 15.95 -8.21
N LEU A 140 -0.11 14.64 -8.31
CA LEU A 140 -0.16 13.90 -9.57
C LEU A 140 -1.57 13.83 -10.16
N ARG A 141 -1.83 14.70 -11.14
CA ARG A 141 -3.06 14.73 -11.94
C ARG A 141 -3.04 13.64 -13.01
N ILE A 142 -3.54 12.45 -12.66
CA ILE A 142 -3.55 11.26 -13.53
C ILE A 142 -4.22 11.54 -14.89
N ASP A 143 -5.32 12.31 -14.90
CA ASP A 143 -6.04 12.64 -16.14
C ASP A 143 -5.22 13.53 -17.08
N ALA A 144 -4.45 14.48 -16.52
CA ALA A 144 -3.55 15.34 -17.29
C ALA A 144 -2.40 14.53 -17.91
N VAL A 145 -1.83 13.58 -17.15
CA VAL A 145 -0.82 12.64 -17.65
C VAL A 145 -1.39 11.76 -18.77
N ARG A 146 -2.62 11.25 -18.62
CA ARG A 146 -3.28 10.44 -19.67
C ARG A 146 -3.55 11.26 -20.94
N ALA A 147 -4.03 12.49 -20.81
CA ALA A 147 -4.23 13.39 -21.95
C ALA A 147 -2.90 13.77 -22.63
N LEU A 148 -1.83 13.92 -21.87
CA LEU A 148 -0.48 14.17 -22.40
C LEU A 148 0.06 12.95 -23.16
N GLN A 149 -0.11 11.73 -22.63
CA GLN A 149 0.24 10.48 -23.32
C GLN A 149 -0.53 10.29 -24.63
N GLN A 150 -1.82 10.65 -24.67
CA GLN A 150 -2.62 10.60 -25.91
C GLN A 150 -2.11 11.60 -26.95
N ARG A 151 -1.80 12.84 -26.56
CA ARG A 151 -1.18 13.85 -27.45
C ARG A 151 0.16 13.37 -28.00
N TRP A 152 1.01 12.79 -27.14
CA TRP A 152 2.27 12.18 -27.55
C TRP A 152 2.07 11.06 -28.58
N GLN A 153 1.12 10.15 -28.33
CA GLN A 153 0.83 9.04 -29.23
C GLN A 153 0.34 9.52 -30.60
N ALA A 154 -0.50 10.56 -30.65
CA ALA A 154 -0.96 11.15 -31.91
C ALA A 154 0.20 11.74 -32.72
N GLU A 155 1.09 12.52 -32.10
CA GLU A 155 2.29 13.07 -32.73
C GLU A 155 3.27 11.98 -33.21
N ALA A 156 3.47 10.93 -32.40
CA ALA A 156 4.30 9.78 -32.73
C ALA A 156 3.74 8.99 -33.93
N GLN A 157 2.42 8.85 -34.03
CA GLN A 157 1.79 8.14 -35.13
C GLN A 157 1.71 8.96 -36.42
N ALA A 158 1.55 10.28 -36.34
CA ALA A 158 1.41 11.14 -37.51
C ALA A 158 2.71 11.31 -38.30
N VAL A 159 3.81 11.67 -37.62
CA VAL A 159 5.06 12.07 -38.28
C VAL A 159 6.17 11.05 -38.01
N PRO A 160 6.72 10.37 -39.03
CA PRO A 160 7.80 9.40 -38.84
C PRO A 160 9.13 10.12 -38.55
N LEU A 161 9.81 9.72 -37.48
CA LEU A 161 11.16 10.17 -37.12
C LEU A 161 12.16 9.00 -37.12
N GLU A 162 13.46 9.31 -37.02
CA GLU A 162 14.48 8.28 -36.82
C GLU A 162 14.28 7.59 -35.46
N ARG A 163 14.20 6.25 -35.45
CA ARG A 163 13.97 5.44 -34.24
C ARG A 163 14.88 5.81 -33.05
N ARG A 164 16.15 6.14 -33.30
CA ARG A 164 17.10 6.54 -32.24
C ARG A 164 16.81 7.91 -31.65
N HIS A 165 16.34 8.85 -32.46
CA HIS A 165 15.93 10.18 -32.01
C HIS A 165 14.59 10.10 -31.26
N GLU A 166 13.64 9.33 -31.80
CA GLU A 166 12.34 9.07 -31.17
C GLU A 166 12.48 8.40 -29.79
N GLN A 167 13.35 7.39 -29.65
CA GLN A 167 13.63 6.75 -28.37
C GLN A 167 14.15 7.76 -27.33
N LYS A 168 15.13 8.62 -27.70
CA LYS A 168 15.65 9.66 -26.80
C LYS A 168 14.57 10.64 -26.35
N LEU A 169 13.70 11.07 -27.27
CA LEU A 169 12.58 11.96 -26.95
C LEU A 169 11.57 11.26 -26.04
N TRP A 170 11.26 9.98 -26.27
CA TRP A 170 10.36 9.19 -25.43
C TRP A 170 10.91 8.95 -24.03
N ASP A 171 12.19 8.61 -23.90
CA ASP A 171 12.83 8.42 -22.60
C ASP A 171 12.85 9.72 -21.78
N ALA A 172 13.12 10.86 -22.44
CA ALA A 172 13.04 12.19 -21.85
C ALA A 172 11.61 12.58 -21.43
N PHE A 173 10.60 12.26 -22.24
CA PHE A 173 9.18 12.48 -21.93
C PHE A 173 8.71 11.65 -20.73
N ARG A 174 9.15 10.40 -20.66
CA ARG A 174 8.65 9.44 -19.67
C ARG A 174 9.31 9.62 -18.30
N LYS A 175 10.61 9.96 -18.28
CA LYS A 175 11.40 10.14 -17.04
C LYS A 175 10.70 10.97 -15.95
N PRO A 176 10.25 12.23 -16.18
CA PRO A 176 9.64 13.04 -15.11
C PRO A 176 8.31 12.47 -14.60
N ILE A 177 7.57 11.75 -15.47
CA ILE A 177 6.31 11.10 -15.11
C ILE A 177 6.58 9.87 -14.22
N ASP A 178 7.51 9.00 -14.64
CA ASP A 178 7.90 7.81 -13.88
C ASP A 178 8.52 8.20 -12.52
N GLU A 179 9.39 9.23 -12.46
CA GLU A 179 9.96 9.75 -11.22
C GLU A 179 8.89 10.25 -10.23
N ALA A 180 7.86 10.93 -10.72
CA ALA A 180 6.75 11.38 -9.88
C ALA A 180 5.90 10.21 -9.38
N PHE A 181 5.57 9.22 -10.23
CA PHE A 181 4.86 8.02 -9.79
C PHE A 181 5.66 7.21 -8.76
N ASN A 182 6.99 7.14 -8.91
CA ASN A 182 7.88 6.53 -7.94
C ASN A 182 7.85 7.29 -6.61
N ARG A 183 7.92 8.63 -6.61
CA ARG A 183 7.79 9.47 -5.41
C ARG A 183 6.50 9.17 -4.64
N LYS A 184 5.34 9.19 -5.32
CA LYS A 184 4.03 8.88 -4.72
C LYS A 184 3.88 7.42 -4.26
N SER A 185 4.67 6.51 -4.81
CA SER A 185 4.68 5.11 -4.39
C SER A 185 5.53 4.94 -3.13
N ALA A 186 6.72 5.55 -3.09
CA ALA A 186 7.56 5.63 -1.90
C ALA A 186 6.87 6.35 -0.73
N GLU A 187 6.14 7.45 -0.98
CA GLU A 187 5.32 8.13 0.04
C GLU A 187 4.24 7.22 0.62
N ARG A 188 3.56 6.42 -0.22
CA ARG A 188 2.57 5.43 0.26
C ARG A 188 3.20 4.28 1.01
N GLU A 189 4.37 3.80 0.57
CA GLU A 189 5.14 2.77 1.29
C GLU A 189 5.62 3.29 2.65
N GLN A 190 6.07 4.54 2.75
CA GLN A 190 6.43 5.19 4.00
C GLN A 190 5.22 5.35 4.94
N GLN A 191 4.07 5.81 4.41
CA GLN A 191 2.82 5.88 5.18
C GLN A 191 2.38 4.49 5.66
N GLN A 192 2.44 3.48 4.80
CA GLN A 192 2.12 2.10 5.17
C GLN A 192 3.10 1.52 6.20
N ALA A 193 4.39 1.84 6.08
CA ALA A 193 5.41 1.45 7.05
C ALA A 193 5.17 2.10 8.41
N ALA A 194 4.84 3.40 8.45
CA ALA A 194 4.51 4.14 9.67
C ALA A 194 3.24 3.58 10.35
N LEU A 195 2.19 3.29 9.57
CA LEU A 195 1.00 2.60 10.07
C LEU A 195 1.35 1.21 10.63
N SER A 196 2.18 0.43 9.93
CA SER A 196 2.63 -0.88 10.41
C SER A 196 3.50 -0.82 11.67
N ALA A 197 4.22 0.28 11.90
CA ALA A 197 4.98 0.52 13.12
C ALA A 197 4.06 0.83 14.31
N HIS A 198 3.00 1.61 14.09
CA HIS A 198 1.94 1.84 15.09
C HIS A 198 1.21 0.53 15.43
N ASP A 199 0.82 -0.26 14.43
CA ASP A 199 0.21 -1.58 14.62
C ASP A 199 1.12 -2.52 15.43
N ARG A 200 2.42 -2.55 15.12
CA ARG A 200 3.41 -3.34 15.88
C ARG A 200 3.52 -2.89 17.33
N ALA A 201 3.58 -1.58 17.59
CA ALA A 201 3.65 -1.05 18.95
C ALA A 201 2.43 -1.45 19.80
N VAL A 202 1.24 -1.44 19.21
CA VAL A 202 0.01 -1.91 19.89
C VAL A 202 -0.01 -3.43 20.07
N LEU A 203 0.49 -4.21 19.11
CA LEU A 203 0.62 -5.67 19.26
C LEU A 203 1.60 -6.06 20.37
N GLU A 204 2.77 -5.39 20.48
CA GLU A 204 3.71 -5.64 21.57
C GLU A 204 3.13 -5.22 22.94
N ALA A 205 2.43 -4.08 23.01
CA ALA A 205 1.76 -3.66 24.24
C ALA A 205 0.61 -4.61 24.65
N ALA A 206 -0.12 -5.19 23.68
CA ALA A 206 -1.15 -6.18 23.95
C ALA A 206 -0.56 -7.48 24.52
N LYS A 207 0.55 -7.98 23.96
CA LYS A 207 1.30 -9.12 24.51
C LYS A 207 1.83 -8.84 25.92
N ALA A 208 2.32 -7.62 26.18
CA ALA A 208 2.78 -7.22 27.50
C ALA A 208 1.63 -7.23 28.53
N LEU A 209 0.41 -6.85 28.13
CA LEU A 209 -0.79 -6.97 28.95
C LEU A 209 -1.19 -8.43 29.18
N GLU A 210 -1.10 -9.31 28.19
CA GLU A 210 -1.32 -10.75 28.36
C GLU A 210 -0.29 -11.39 29.31
N ALA A 211 0.99 -11.00 29.22
CA ALA A 211 2.03 -11.43 30.16
C ALA A 211 1.77 -10.91 31.60
N ALA A 212 1.30 -9.66 31.74
CA ALA A 212 0.88 -9.12 33.04
C ALA A 212 -0.33 -9.90 33.61
N ASN A 213 -1.30 -10.26 32.78
CA ASN A 213 -2.45 -11.09 33.15
C ASN A 213 -2.02 -12.48 33.65
N ALA A 214 -1.01 -13.09 33.03
CA ALA A 214 -0.44 -14.36 33.48
C ALA A 214 0.27 -14.27 34.85
N SER A 215 0.79 -13.08 35.21
CA SER A 215 1.48 -12.86 36.49
C SER A 215 0.56 -12.74 37.70
N GLY A 216 -0.75 -12.54 37.51
CA GLY A 216 -1.73 -12.40 38.59
C GLY A 216 -1.63 -11.14 39.45
N ASP A 217 -0.70 -10.23 39.15
CA ASP A 217 -0.48 -8.99 39.92
C ASP A 217 -1.39 -7.85 39.42
N ALA A 218 -2.34 -7.45 40.27
CA ALA A 218 -3.31 -6.40 39.97
C ALA A 218 -2.69 -5.00 39.76
N GLN A 219 -1.46 -4.73 40.21
CA GLN A 219 -0.74 -3.49 39.88
C GLN A 219 -0.09 -3.58 38.50
N ARG A 220 0.56 -4.72 38.18
CA ARG A 220 1.16 -4.94 36.85
C ARG A 220 0.12 -4.92 35.73
N ILE A 221 -1.05 -5.53 35.94
CA ILE A 221 -2.14 -5.51 34.96
C ILE A 221 -2.60 -4.07 34.70
N ARG A 222 -2.78 -3.24 35.75
CA ARG A 222 -3.16 -1.83 35.60
C ARG A 222 -2.07 -0.99 34.91
N ALA A 223 -0.80 -1.22 35.21
CA ALA A 223 0.32 -0.55 34.55
C ALA A 223 0.41 -0.92 33.05
N ALA A 224 0.24 -2.20 32.71
CA ALA A 224 0.24 -2.66 31.32
C ALA A 224 -0.97 -2.16 30.53
N MET A 225 -2.15 -2.02 31.15
CA MET A 225 -3.31 -1.35 30.53
C MET A 225 -2.99 0.10 30.17
N ALA A 226 -2.36 0.86 31.08
CA ALA A 226 -1.97 2.24 30.81
C ALA A 226 -0.91 2.35 29.69
N GLN A 227 0.02 1.39 29.58
CA GLN A 227 0.98 1.31 28.47
C GLN A 227 0.30 1.01 27.12
N LEU A 228 -0.68 0.10 27.10
CA LEU A 228 -1.48 -0.19 25.90
C LEU A 228 -2.33 1.02 25.48
N GLU A 229 -2.91 1.75 26.42
CA GLU A 229 -3.60 3.02 26.13
C GLU A 229 -2.65 4.11 25.61
N ALA A 230 -1.42 4.19 26.10
CA ALA A 230 -0.42 5.12 25.58
C ALA A 230 0.06 4.73 24.17
N ALA A 231 0.26 3.43 23.89
CA ALA A 231 0.63 2.94 22.56
C ALA A 231 -0.48 3.21 21.53
N THR A 232 -1.74 2.95 21.89
CA THR A 232 -2.91 3.14 21.02
C THR A 232 -3.26 4.61 20.80
N ARG A 233 -2.94 5.49 21.76
CA ARG A 233 -2.97 6.97 21.58
C ARG A 233 -1.77 7.53 20.79
N GLY A 234 -0.82 6.69 20.38
CA GLY A 234 0.42 7.12 19.72
C GLY A 234 1.44 7.80 20.65
N GLN A 235 1.13 7.93 21.94
CA GLN A 235 1.96 8.57 22.96
C GLN A 235 3.23 7.75 23.29
N ALA A 236 3.25 6.44 22.99
CA ALA A 236 4.46 5.62 23.13
C ALA A 236 5.63 6.04 22.19
N ALA A 237 5.36 6.82 21.14
CA ALA A 237 6.39 7.43 20.29
C ALA A 237 6.90 8.79 20.81
N ALA A 238 6.28 9.32 21.87
CA ALA A 238 6.63 10.57 22.53
C ALA A 238 6.94 10.32 24.00
N ALA A 239 8.04 9.59 24.26
CA ALA A 239 8.66 9.61 25.59
C ALA A 239 9.02 11.07 25.93
N PRO A 240 8.76 11.54 27.17
CA PRO A 240 9.12 12.89 27.56
C PRO A 240 10.65 13.03 27.52
N SER A 241 11.15 13.99 26.75
CA SER A 241 12.53 14.42 26.84
C SER A 241 12.82 14.90 28.27
N GLU A 242 13.91 14.41 28.87
CA GLU A 242 14.38 14.78 30.20
C GLU A 242 14.93 16.23 30.20
N GLN A 243 14.02 17.19 30.09
CA GLN A 243 14.28 18.63 30.13
C GLN A 243 13.46 19.27 31.26
N ASN A 244 13.60 18.73 32.46
CA ASN A 244 13.34 19.46 33.71
C ASN A 244 14.01 18.80 34.94
N ALA A 245 15.31 18.53 34.84
CA ALA A 245 16.17 18.41 36.02
C ALA A 245 16.64 19.83 36.37
N ALA A 246 16.06 20.42 37.42
CA ALA A 246 16.38 21.77 37.85
C ALA A 246 17.82 21.87 38.39
N ALA A 247 18.46 23.02 38.18
CA ALA A 247 19.84 23.27 38.58
C ALA A 247 20.03 23.30 40.10
N ALA A 248 21.17 22.77 40.56
CA ALA A 248 21.78 23.08 41.85
C ALA A 248 23.26 23.44 41.62
N PRO A 249 23.86 24.37 42.40
CA PRO A 249 25.14 24.98 42.03
C PRO A 249 26.35 24.15 42.44
N ALA A 250 27.47 24.35 41.75
CA ALA A 250 28.76 23.78 42.11
C ALA A 250 29.43 24.57 43.26
N ASP A 251 30.24 23.89 44.07
CA ASP A 251 31.49 24.49 44.54
C ASP A 251 32.61 23.47 44.84
N GLN A 252 33.83 23.89 44.46
CA GLN A 252 35.19 23.48 44.88
C GLN A 252 35.62 21.99 45.08
N ALA A 253 36.57 21.60 44.22
CA ALA A 253 37.69 20.66 44.48
C ALA A 253 38.77 21.36 45.38
N PRO A 254 39.96 20.79 45.76
CA PRO A 254 40.67 19.63 45.17
C PRO A 254 41.47 18.70 46.13
N ALA A 255 42.02 17.59 45.59
CA ALA A 255 43.42 17.14 45.80
C ALA A 255 43.74 15.85 44.99
N ALA A 256 44.98 15.79 44.48
CA ALA A 256 45.63 14.62 43.84
C ALA A 256 46.74 14.09 44.81
N PRO A 257 47.66 13.13 44.49
CA PRO A 257 47.92 12.50 43.19
C PRO A 257 48.28 10.98 43.19
N GLU A 258 48.48 10.47 41.96
CA GLU A 258 49.50 9.51 41.48
C GLU A 258 49.94 8.29 42.32
N ASN A 259 49.98 7.11 41.68
CA ASN A 259 51.26 6.42 41.49
C ASN A 259 51.33 5.50 40.25
N GLU A 260 52.56 5.41 39.73
CA GLU A 260 53.13 4.54 38.69
C GLU A 260 53.33 3.08 39.21
N ALA A 261 53.73 2.03 38.47
CA ALA A 261 53.81 1.71 37.03
C ALA A 261 54.09 0.17 36.88
N SER A 262 54.18 -0.30 35.62
CA SER A 262 54.97 -1.46 35.13
C SER A 262 54.81 -2.85 35.78
N ASP A 263 54.46 -3.86 34.97
CA ASP A 263 55.50 -4.78 34.43
C ASP A 263 55.07 -5.55 33.15
N THR A 264 56.06 -6.02 32.40
CA THR A 264 56.03 -6.98 31.26
C THR A 264 57.19 -7.98 31.48
N PRO A 265 57.29 -9.21 30.88
CA PRO A 265 56.97 -9.59 29.49
C PRO A 265 56.52 -11.09 29.35
N PRO A 266 56.98 -11.95 28.40
CA PRO A 266 56.68 -11.99 26.95
C PRO A 266 56.17 -13.37 26.40
N ALA A 267 55.88 -13.36 25.09
CA ALA A 267 56.12 -14.41 24.08
C ALA A 267 55.28 -15.71 24.02
N ALA A 268 54.61 -15.90 22.87
CA ALA A 268 54.75 -17.09 22.02
C ALA A 268 54.28 -16.78 20.58
N ASP A 269 54.93 -17.38 19.57
CA ASP A 269 54.68 -17.19 18.13
C ASP A 269 53.66 -18.17 17.52
N ALA A 270 53.25 -17.87 16.27
CA ALA A 270 52.49 -18.71 15.32
C ALA A 270 51.00 -18.97 15.69
N GLU A 271 50.05 -19.00 14.74
CA GLU A 271 50.11 -19.56 13.38
C GLU A 271 49.07 -18.91 12.44
N ALA A 272 49.14 -19.18 11.13
CA ALA A 272 48.29 -18.56 10.11
C ALA A 272 47.00 -19.37 9.80
N ALA A 273 45.83 -18.70 9.70
CA ALA A 273 44.62 -19.32 9.17
C ALA A 273 43.64 -18.35 8.49
N ALA A 274 43.32 -18.67 7.22
CA ALA A 274 42.05 -18.46 6.49
C ALA A 274 41.33 -17.09 6.46
N ALA A 275 41.26 -16.52 5.25
CA ALA A 275 40.30 -15.45 4.91
C ALA A 275 38.90 -16.02 4.57
N PRO A 276 37.79 -15.39 5.01
CA PRO A 276 36.43 -15.70 4.56
C PRO A 276 36.03 -14.90 3.30
N ALA A 277 35.23 -15.53 2.43
CA ALA A 277 34.85 -15.02 1.11
C ALA A 277 33.70 -13.98 1.12
N PRO A 278 33.60 -13.09 0.11
CA PRO A 278 32.57 -12.06 0.03
C PRO A 278 31.18 -12.57 -0.43
N ALA A 279 30.13 -11.96 0.10
CA ALA A 279 28.72 -12.30 -0.15
C ALA A 279 28.20 -11.89 -1.56
N PRO A 280 27.17 -12.58 -2.10
CA PRO A 280 26.70 -12.39 -3.48
C PRO A 280 25.81 -11.15 -3.70
N LYS A 281 25.79 -10.65 -4.94
CA LYS A 281 25.03 -9.48 -5.40
C LYS A 281 23.55 -9.83 -5.70
N PRO A 282 22.58 -8.91 -5.47
CA PRO A 282 21.17 -9.17 -5.72
C PRO A 282 20.80 -9.20 -7.22
N ALA A 283 19.76 -9.98 -7.55
CA ALA A 283 19.30 -10.23 -8.91
C ALA A 283 18.37 -9.12 -9.47
N LYS A 284 18.31 -9.02 -10.80
CA LYS A 284 17.44 -8.09 -11.54
C LYS A 284 16.01 -8.66 -11.65
N PRO A 285 14.94 -7.84 -11.53
CA PRO A 285 13.57 -8.32 -11.69
C PRO A 285 13.21 -8.65 -13.15
N LEU A 286 12.38 -9.67 -13.31
CA LEU A 286 11.87 -10.19 -14.59
C LEU A 286 10.79 -9.26 -15.18
N ILE A 287 10.93 -8.94 -16.47
CA ILE A 287 9.86 -8.28 -17.24
C ILE A 287 8.94 -9.36 -17.83
N ALA A 288 7.65 -9.27 -17.53
CA ALA A 288 6.63 -10.13 -18.13
C ALA A 288 6.45 -9.76 -19.61
N MET A 289 6.82 -10.68 -20.51
CA MET A 289 6.71 -10.50 -21.96
C MET A 289 5.53 -11.33 -22.51
N ARG A 290 4.60 -10.66 -23.17
CA ARG A 290 3.51 -11.22 -23.99
C ARG A 290 3.38 -10.24 -25.16
N GLY A 291 3.87 -10.57 -26.35
CA GLY A 291 3.18 -11.40 -27.33
C GLY A 291 2.26 -10.47 -28.15
N ASP A 292 2.38 -10.35 -29.48
CA ASP A 292 3.04 -11.22 -30.46
C ASP A 292 3.32 -10.41 -31.74
N ASP A 293 4.42 -10.68 -32.45
CA ASP A 293 4.48 -10.66 -33.94
C ASP A 293 5.83 -11.17 -34.47
N ARG A 294 5.81 -11.89 -35.60
CA ARG A 294 6.86 -12.85 -36.00
C ARG A 294 7.14 -12.85 -37.52
N PRO A 295 8.32 -13.33 -37.97
CA PRO A 295 8.37 -13.98 -39.29
C PRO A 295 9.18 -15.30 -39.36
N GLY A 296 8.51 -16.37 -39.85
CA GLY A 296 9.09 -17.63 -40.39
C GLY A 296 9.77 -18.60 -39.39
N ALA A 297 9.85 -19.92 -39.58
CA ALA A 297 9.13 -20.94 -40.39
C ALA A 297 9.46 -22.33 -39.76
N LYS A 298 8.98 -23.53 -40.15
CA LYS A 298 8.14 -24.05 -41.26
C LYS A 298 7.21 -25.19 -40.76
N LYS A 299 6.00 -25.29 -41.33
CA LYS A 299 5.26 -26.50 -41.77
C LYS A 299 5.26 -27.81 -40.94
N ALA A 300 4.08 -28.17 -40.40
CA ALA A 300 3.58 -29.56 -40.25
C ALA A 300 2.02 -29.56 -40.29
N GLU A 301 1.40 -30.72 -40.53
CA GLU A 301 -0.01 -30.90 -40.95
C GLU A 301 -1.12 -30.59 -39.93
N ALA A 302 -2.36 -30.46 -40.46
CA ALA A 302 -3.62 -30.39 -39.70
C ALA A 302 -4.15 -31.80 -39.35
N PRO A 303 -5.15 -31.91 -38.45
CA PRO A 303 -6.54 -31.86 -38.93
C PRO A 303 -7.50 -31.05 -38.03
N ALA A 304 -8.76 -30.91 -38.47
CA ALA A 304 -9.78 -30.04 -37.90
C ALA A 304 -10.72 -30.75 -36.90
N ALA A 305 -11.36 -29.98 -35.99
CA ALA A 305 -12.84 -29.88 -35.91
C ALA A 305 -13.36 -28.99 -34.74
N ARG A 306 -14.31 -28.12 -35.09
CA ARG A 306 -15.50 -27.64 -34.34
C ARG A 306 -15.60 -27.82 -32.81
N GLY A 307 -15.90 -26.70 -32.13
CA GLY A 307 -16.46 -26.68 -30.76
C GLY A 307 -17.99 -26.92 -30.70
N PRO A 308 -18.68 -26.47 -29.63
CA PRO A 308 -19.03 -27.42 -28.56
C PRO A 308 -20.51 -27.38 -28.10
N GLY A 309 -20.87 -28.26 -27.16
CA GLY A 309 -22.01 -28.08 -26.25
C GLY A 309 -23.20 -29.04 -26.46
N ARG A 310 -23.55 -29.82 -25.42
CA ARG A 310 -24.57 -30.88 -25.44
C ARG A 310 -25.82 -30.49 -24.63
N PHE A 311 -26.95 -31.08 -25.01
CA PHE A 311 -28.30 -30.94 -24.45
C PHE A 311 -28.54 -31.74 -23.14
N GLY A 312 -29.58 -31.34 -22.38
CA GLY A 312 -30.26 -32.12 -21.29
C GLY A 312 -29.67 -31.95 -19.87
N ASP A 313 -30.44 -31.90 -18.77
CA ASP A 313 -31.90 -32.04 -18.62
C ASP A 313 -32.51 -31.34 -17.35
N ARG A 314 -33.84 -31.36 -17.27
CA ARG A 314 -34.80 -30.67 -16.34
C ARG A 314 -34.93 -31.33 -14.92
N PRO A 315 -35.90 -31.04 -14.00
CA PRO A 315 -37.09 -30.12 -14.01
C PRO A 315 -37.46 -29.28 -12.74
N GLY A 316 -38.40 -28.33 -12.91
CA GLY A 316 -39.42 -27.90 -11.91
C GLY A 316 -39.26 -26.50 -11.28
N GLY A 317 -40.27 -25.62 -11.20
CA GLY A 317 -41.60 -25.58 -11.83
C GLY A 317 -42.62 -24.69 -11.09
N ARG A 318 -43.29 -23.75 -11.80
CA ARG A 318 -44.50 -22.96 -11.40
C ARG A 318 -44.39 -22.06 -10.15
N ASP A 319 -45.19 -21.02 -9.90
CA ASP A 319 -46.23 -20.22 -10.61
C ASP A 319 -46.02 -18.75 -10.13
N GLY A 320 -46.60 -17.67 -10.67
CA GLY A 320 -47.58 -17.50 -11.75
C GLY A 320 -47.76 -15.99 -12.07
N ALA A 321 -48.43 -15.67 -13.19
CA ALA A 321 -48.49 -14.32 -13.74
C ALA A 321 -49.85 -13.61 -13.57
N ARG A 322 -49.79 -12.27 -13.48
CA ARG A 322 -50.79 -11.25 -13.90
C ARG A 322 -49.97 -9.94 -13.99
N GLY A 323 -49.98 -9.11 -15.03
CA GLY A 323 -50.96 -8.87 -16.10
C GLY A 323 -51.21 -7.36 -16.14
N GLY A 324 -50.67 -6.64 -17.13
CA GLY A 324 -50.76 -5.15 -17.23
C GLY A 324 -52.11 -4.66 -17.78
N PRO A 325 -52.20 -3.51 -18.51
CA PRO A 325 -51.17 -2.50 -18.81
C PRO A 325 -51.65 -1.01 -18.74
N GLY A 326 -50.75 -0.05 -19.01
CA GLY A 326 -51.06 1.10 -19.89
C GLY A 326 -51.65 2.43 -19.36
N ARG A 327 -50.84 3.49 -19.47
CA ARG A 327 -51.13 4.93 -19.77
C ARG A 327 -52.24 5.72 -19.04
N GLY A 328 -51.91 6.95 -18.64
CA GLY A 328 -52.90 8.01 -18.34
C GLY A 328 -52.30 9.22 -17.61
N ASP A 329 -52.20 10.36 -18.29
CA ASP A 329 -51.65 11.65 -17.85
C ASP A 329 -52.29 12.25 -16.59
N ARG A 330 -51.51 13.03 -15.80
CA ARG A 330 -51.87 14.43 -15.47
C ARG A 330 -50.79 15.25 -14.73
N PHE A 331 -50.63 16.49 -15.22
CA PHE A 331 -50.04 17.68 -14.59
C PHE A 331 -48.63 17.60 -13.98
N GLY A 332 -47.65 18.08 -14.75
CA GLY A 332 -46.60 18.91 -14.17
C GLY A 332 -47.10 20.36 -14.05
N ASP A 333 -46.86 21.00 -12.92
CA ASP A 333 -45.88 22.10 -12.80
C ASP A 333 -45.80 22.54 -11.32
N ARG A 334 -44.60 22.43 -10.72
CA ARG A 334 -44.17 23.27 -9.61
C ARG A 334 -42.65 23.18 -9.44
N ARG A 335 -41.98 24.27 -9.79
CA ARG A 335 -40.76 24.70 -9.08
C ARG A 335 -41.04 24.85 -7.58
N GLU A 336 -39.94 24.91 -6.82
CA GLU A 336 -39.85 25.30 -5.40
C GLU A 336 -39.99 24.17 -4.36
N GLY A 337 -39.13 24.20 -3.33
CA GLY A 337 -39.16 23.28 -2.18
C GLY A 337 -37.92 22.39 -2.02
N GLY A 338 -36.81 22.95 -1.54
CA GLY A 338 -35.62 22.15 -1.21
C GLY A 338 -35.87 21.16 -0.07
N ARG A 339 -35.53 19.87 -0.26
CA ARG A 339 -35.62 18.84 0.80
C ARG A 339 -34.51 17.78 0.78
N PHE A 340 -33.34 18.14 0.24
CA PHE A 340 -32.09 17.41 0.46
C PHE A 340 -31.01 18.36 0.97
N GLY A 341 -31.39 19.15 1.97
CA GLY A 341 -30.44 19.88 2.81
C GLY A 341 -29.64 18.90 3.66
N ASP A 342 -28.34 19.10 3.62
CA ASP A 342 -27.32 18.67 4.58
C ASP A 342 -27.44 17.31 5.27
N ARG A 343 -26.64 16.36 4.77
CA ARG A 343 -26.21 15.15 5.51
C ARG A 343 -24.73 15.20 5.87
N ASN A 344 -24.12 16.39 5.80
CA ASN A 344 -22.70 16.63 6.05
C ASN A 344 -22.44 17.23 7.44
N ASP A 345 -23.48 17.61 8.18
CA ASP A 345 -23.45 18.01 9.59
C ASP A 345 -23.18 16.83 10.56
N ARG A 346 -22.13 16.05 10.27
CA ARG A 346 -21.31 15.46 11.31
C ARG A 346 -20.17 16.43 11.54
N GLY A 347 -20.30 17.25 12.59
CA GLY A 347 -19.23 18.11 13.09
C GLY A 347 -17.90 17.36 13.22
N PRO A 348 -16.77 18.08 13.24
CA PRO A 348 -15.43 17.51 13.07
C PRO A 348 -15.28 16.30 13.97
N ARG A 349 -15.24 15.12 13.34
CA ARG A 349 -14.90 13.89 14.04
C ARG A 349 -13.51 14.14 14.58
N GLU A 350 -13.37 14.09 15.89
CA GLU A 350 -12.07 14.01 16.57
C GLU A 350 -11.17 13.09 15.76
N ASP A 351 -9.95 13.54 15.47
CA ASP A 351 -8.98 12.79 14.68
C ASP A 351 -8.69 11.47 15.39
N ARG A 352 -9.50 10.45 15.07
CA ARG A 352 -9.25 9.08 15.47
C ARG A 352 -7.89 8.75 14.90
N GLY A 353 -6.96 8.53 15.81
CA GLY A 353 -5.58 8.17 15.49
C GLY A 353 -5.52 7.05 14.45
N PRO A 354 -4.39 6.95 13.73
CA PRO A 354 -4.22 6.05 12.60
C PRO A 354 -4.88 4.70 12.87
N ARG A 355 -5.90 4.36 12.06
CA ARG A 355 -6.75 3.19 12.33
C ARG A 355 -5.88 1.95 12.41
N LEU A 356 -5.82 1.38 13.61
CA LEU A 356 -5.16 0.11 13.86
C LEU A 356 -5.67 -0.94 12.88
N GLY A 357 -4.76 -1.71 12.30
CA GLY A 357 -5.10 -2.86 11.47
C GLY A 357 -5.97 -3.84 12.25
N ASP A 358 -6.90 -4.52 11.58
CA ASP A 358 -7.92 -5.39 12.21
C ASP A 358 -7.33 -6.43 13.17
N ALA A 359 -6.09 -6.89 12.93
CA ALA A 359 -5.37 -7.81 13.83
C ALA A 359 -4.92 -7.13 15.13
N ALA A 360 -4.34 -5.91 15.06
CA ALA A 360 -3.92 -5.14 16.23
C ALA A 360 -5.12 -4.69 17.06
N PHE A 361 -6.22 -4.30 16.43
CA PHE A 361 -7.46 -3.93 17.11
C PHE A 361 -8.10 -5.12 17.87
N ARG A 362 -8.12 -6.32 17.28
CA ARG A 362 -8.61 -7.54 17.96
C ARG A 362 -7.72 -7.88 19.15
N ALA A 363 -6.40 -7.96 18.95
CA ALA A 363 -5.45 -8.24 20.04
C ALA A 363 -5.54 -7.22 21.19
N GLN A 364 -5.67 -5.92 20.88
CA GLN A 364 -5.91 -4.88 21.89
C GLN A 364 -7.18 -5.17 22.70
N ARG A 365 -8.30 -5.45 22.01
CA ARG A 365 -9.59 -5.70 22.66
C ARG A 365 -9.56 -6.95 23.52
N ASP A 366 -9.09 -8.07 22.97
CA ASP A 366 -9.05 -9.36 23.65
C ASP A 366 -8.14 -9.28 24.89
N ALA A 367 -6.99 -8.61 24.79
CA ALA A 367 -6.10 -8.37 25.94
C ALA A 367 -6.74 -7.50 27.04
N VAL A 368 -7.51 -6.46 26.68
CA VAL A 368 -8.24 -5.60 27.63
C VAL A 368 -9.41 -6.35 28.28
N ASP A 369 -10.21 -7.09 27.51
CA ASP A 369 -11.34 -7.87 28.03
C ASP A 369 -10.83 -8.96 29.00
N ASN A 370 -9.71 -9.63 28.66
CA ASN A 370 -9.01 -10.57 29.54
C ASN A 370 -8.45 -9.90 30.81
N ALA A 371 -7.85 -8.71 30.70
CA ALA A 371 -7.31 -7.97 31.84
C ALA A 371 -8.40 -7.55 32.83
N GLN A 372 -9.53 -7.05 32.34
CA GLN A 372 -10.68 -6.74 33.18
C GLN A 372 -11.26 -8.00 33.84
N ALA A 373 -11.28 -9.14 33.15
CA ALA A 373 -11.73 -10.41 33.74
C ALA A 373 -10.80 -10.88 34.87
N GLN A 374 -9.48 -10.78 34.71
CA GLN A 374 -8.52 -11.11 35.78
C GLN A 374 -8.62 -10.15 36.96
N LEU A 375 -8.72 -8.84 36.73
CA LEU A 375 -8.91 -7.86 37.82
C LEU A 375 -10.20 -8.12 38.62
N ARG A 376 -11.32 -8.47 37.94
CA ARG A 376 -12.57 -8.87 38.62
C ARG A 376 -12.39 -10.17 39.43
N LYS A 377 -11.62 -11.13 38.93
CA LYS A 377 -11.33 -12.40 39.63
C LYS A 377 -10.49 -12.16 40.88
N LEU A 378 -9.39 -11.40 40.76
CA LEU A 378 -8.50 -11.06 41.86
C LEU A 378 -9.24 -10.26 42.95
N ALA A 379 -10.08 -9.29 42.57
CA ALA A 379 -10.93 -8.57 43.51
C ALA A 379 -11.92 -9.51 44.24
N ALA A 380 -12.58 -10.42 43.51
CA ALA A 380 -13.50 -11.38 44.11
C ALA A 380 -12.81 -12.38 45.06
N GLN A 381 -11.54 -12.70 44.83
CA GLN A 381 -10.71 -13.51 45.73
C GLN A 381 -10.37 -12.73 47.00
N ALA A 382 -9.84 -11.50 46.87
CA ALA A 382 -9.52 -10.63 47.99
C ALA A 382 -10.74 -10.33 48.90
N HIS A 383 -11.91 -10.05 48.31
CA HIS A 383 -13.15 -9.86 49.08
C HIS A 383 -13.62 -11.14 49.79
N GLY A 384 -13.36 -12.33 49.22
CA GLY A 384 -13.66 -13.61 49.86
C GLY A 384 -12.75 -13.90 51.07
N GLU A 385 -11.47 -13.56 50.96
CA GLU A 385 -10.50 -13.64 52.06
C GLU A 385 -10.85 -12.64 53.18
N ALA A 386 -11.14 -11.39 52.84
CA ALA A 386 -11.57 -10.36 53.79
C ALA A 386 -12.86 -10.76 54.55
N LEU A 387 -13.86 -11.31 53.85
CA LEU A 387 -15.07 -11.82 54.50
C LEU A 387 -14.78 -12.97 55.48
N THR A 388 -13.82 -13.83 55.17
CA THR A 388 -13.44 -14.94 56.04
C THR A 388 -12.70 -14.44 57.28
N GLN A 389 -11.81 -13.45 57.12
CA GLN A 389 -11.14 -12.76 58.23
C GLN A 389 -12.12 -12.02 59.14
N LEU A 390 -13.12 -11.31 58.58
CA LEU A 390 -14.16 -10.62 59.36
C LEU A 390 -14.96 -11.58 60.25
N LEU A 391 -15.32 -12.75 59.74
CA LEU A 391 -16.03 -13.78 60.51
C LEU A 391 -15.14 -14.43 61.58
N GLY A 392 -13.85 -14.65 61.28
CA GLY A 392 -12.87 -15.09 62.27
C GLY A 392 -12.68 -14.08 63.40
N ALA A 393 -12.60 -12.79 63.07
CA ALA A 393 -12.53 -11.70 64.05
C ALA A 393 -13.78 -11.65 64.95
N TRP A 394 -14.97 -11.88 64.38
CA TRP A 394 -16.24 -11.97 65.13
C TRP A 394 -16.26 -13.18 66.08
N GLN A 395 -15.88 -14.36 65.58
CA GLN A 395 -15.81 -15.60 66.35
C GLN A 395 -14.83 -15.48 67.53
N GLN A 396 -13.66 -14.88 67.32
CA GLN A 396 -12.61 -14.71 68.33
C GLN A 396 -12.77 -13.45 69.21
N ARG A 397 -13.75 -12.59 68.91
CA ARG A 397 -13.95 -11.27 69.56
C ARG A 397 -12.73 -10.34 69.50
N GLN A 398 -11.99 -10.38 68.40
CA GLN A 398 -10.79 -9.56 68.22
C GLN A 398 -11.07 -8.38 67.27
N PRO A 399 -11.35 -7.17 67.77
CA PRO A 399 -11.66 -6.01 66.94
C PRO A 399 -10.48 -5.58 66.06
N ASP A 400 -9.26 -5.90 66.48
CA ASP A 400 -8.03 -5.58 65.75
C ASP A 400 -7.85 -6.43 64.46
N GLN A 401 -8.44 -7.63 64.41
CA GLN A 401 -8.40 -8.51 63.24
C GLN A 401 -9.44 -8.17 62.15
N VAL A 402 -10.25 -7.12 62.33
CA VAL A 402 -11.21 -6.68 61.29
C VAL A 402 -10.44 -6.16 60.07
N PRO A 403 -10.72 -6.63 58.83
CA PRO A 403 -9.98 -6.20 57.63
C PRO A 403 -10.00 -4.68 57.38
N SER A 404 -9.12 -4.24 56.48
CA SER A 404 -9.10 -2.84 56.05
C SER A 404 -10.32 -2.50 55.18
N ALA A 405 -10.68 -1.22 55.14
CA ALA A 405 -11.74 -0.73 54.25
C ALA A 405 -11.43 -0.95 52.76
N GLN A 406 -10.14 -1.09 52.38
CA GLN A 406 -9.76 -1.38 50.99
C GLN A 406 -10.06 -2.84 50.60
N GLU A 407 -9.86 -3.78 51.52
CA GLU A 407 -10.11 -5.21 51.32
C GLU A 407 -11.60 -5.56 51.40
N LEU A 408 -12.37 -4.85 52.24
CA LEU A 408 -13.82 -4.95 52.31
C LEU A 408 -14.53 -4.33 51.07
N GLY A 409 -13.83 -3.54 50.27
CA GLY A 409 -14.32 -2.97 49.02
C GLY A 409 -14.96 -1.57 49.17
N ARG A 410 -15.28 -0.95 48.03
CA ARG A 410 -15.69 0.46 47.95
C ARG A 410 -16.99 0.78 48.68
N ALA A 411 -17.85 -0.22 48.89
CA ALA A 411 -19.10 -0.10 49.64
C ALA A 411 -18.90 0.18 51.14
N VAL A 412 -17.70 -0.09 51.71
CA VAL A 412 -17.42 0.07 53.15
C VAL A 412 -16.48 1.25 53.38
N SER A 413 -16.99 2.31 54.03
CA SER A 413 -16.15 3.43 54.45
C SER A 413 -15.33 3.10 55.70
N ALA A 414 -14.26 3.85 55.95
CA ALA A 414 -13.45 3.69 57.16
C ALA A 414 -14.27 3.88 58.46
N SER A 415 -15.31 4.73 58.43
CA SER A 415 -16.26 4.90 59.54
C SER A 415 -17.13 3.65 59.76
N VAL A 416 -17.65 3.03 58.69
CA VAL A 416 -18.41 1.78 58.78
C VAL A 416 -17.54 0.65 59.33
N ARG A 417 -16.28 0.51 58.86
CA ARG A 417 -15.31 -0.45 59.40
C ARG A 417 -15.04 -0.21 60.89
N GLY A 418 -14.92 1.05 61.32
CA GLY A 418 -14.79 1.42 62.73
C GLY A 418 -15.97 0.94 63.58
N ASN A 419 -17.20 1.17 63.10
CA ASN A 419 -18.42 0.71 63.76
C ASN A 419 -18.49 -0.82 63.84
N TRP A 420 -18.05 -1.54 62.80
CA TRP A 420 -17.99 -3.01 62.80
C TRP A 420 -16.96 -3.55 63.79
N ALA A 421 -15.77 -2.93 63.88
CA ALA A 421 -14.77 -3.31 64.88
C ALA A 421 -15.27 -3.07 66.31
N GLN A 422 -15.92 -1.94 66.58
CA GLN A 422 -16.54 -1.67 67.88
C GLN A 422 -17.65 -2.69 68.22
N ALA A 423 -18.48 -3.08 67.24
CA ALA A 423 -19.52 -4.09 67.42
C ALA A 423 -18.94 -5.48 67.74
N VAL A 424 -17.91 -5.93 67.00
CA VAL A 424 -17.24 -7.21 67.26
C VAL A 424 -16.77 -7.30 68.72
N GLY A 425 -16.17 -6.22 69.24
CA GLY A 425 -15.69 -6.14 70.63
C GLY A 425 -16.77 -5.98 71.70
N SER A 426 -18.03 -5.65 71.36
CA SER A 426 -19.06 -5.37 72.37
C SER A 426 -19.69 -6.62 72.99
N GLY A 427 -19.86 -7.70 72.21
CA GLY A 427 -20.29 -9.03 72.68
C GLY A 427 -21.67 -9.18 73.35
N ALA A 428 -22.38 -8.08 73.64
CA ALA A 428 -23.61 -8.03 74.43
C ALA A 428 -24.84 -7.55 73.63
N GLY A 429 -24.85 -7.76 72.30
CA GLY A 429 -25.96 -7.41 71.43
C GLY A 429 -27.21 -8.24 71.67
N ASP A 430 -28.37 -7.59 71.55
CA ASP A 430 -29.71 -8.18 71.65
C ASP A 430 -29.96 -9.15 70.48
N ALA A 431 -30.11 -10.45 70.78
CA ALA A 431 -30.29 -11.49 69.79
C ALA A 431 -31.55 -11.28 68.92
N GLY A 432 -32.64 -10.74 69.48
CA GLY A 432 -33.86 -10.48 68.72
C GLY A 432 -33.67 -9.40 67.65
N LYS A 433 -32.81 -8.40 67.92
CA LYS A 433 -32.43 -7.38 66.95
C LYS A 433 -31.44 -7.89 65.90
N ALA A 434 -30.58 -8.84 66.26
CA ALA A 434 -29.69 -9.50 65.31
C ALA A 434 -30.46 -10.36 64.29
N ASP A 435 -31.51 -11.09 64.73
CA ASP A 435 -32.40 -11.82 63.83
C ASP A 435 -33.17 -10.89 62.86
N GLU A 436 -33.71 -9.76 63.34
CA GLU A 436 -34.34 -8.76 62.48
C GLU A 436 -33.34 -8.14 61.49
N ALA A 437 -32.14 -7.78 61.95
CA ALA A 437 -31.08 -7.23 61.12
C ALA A 437 -30.60 -8.22 60.04
N LEU A 438 -30.48 -9.51 60.33
CA LEU A 438 -30.18 -10.54 59.34
C LEU A 438 -31.25 -10.64 58.24
N LEU A 439 -32.53 -10.56 58.62
CA LEU A 439 -33.63 -10.56 57.64
C LEU A 439 -33.61 -9.30 56.76
N ARG A 440 -33.27 -8.12 57.32
CA ARG A 440 -33.03 -6.89 56.53
C ARG A 440 -31.86 -7.07 55.56
N LEU A 441 -30.76 -7.67 56.00
CA LEU A 441 -29.59 -7.96 55.16
C LEU A 441 -29.92 -8.93 54.02
N GLU A 442 -30.65 -10.02 54.28
CA GLU A 442 -31.07 -10.97 53.25
C GLU A 442 -32.10 -10.38 52.26
N MET A 443 -32.87 -9.38 52.70
CA MET A 443 -33.72 -8.56 51.84
C MET A 443 -32.91 -7.63 50.94
N ALA A 444 -31.93 -6.89 51.47
CA ALA A 444 -31.04 -6.02 50.69
C ALA A 444 -30.15 -6.80 49.71
N ALA A 445 -29.68 -7.97 50.15
CA ALA A 445 -28.85 -8.88 49.39
C ALA A 445 -29.61 -9.59 48.24
N GLU A 446 -30.94 -9.69 48.36
CA GLU A 446 -31.84 -10.52 47.52
C GLU A 446 -31.52 -12.03 47.60
N VAL A 447 -30.94 -12.47 48.72
CA VAL A 447 -30.52 -13.86 48.95
C VAL A 447 -31.70 -14.71 49.42
N PRO A 448 -31.80 -16.00 49.03
CA PRO A 448 -32.82 -16.91 49.54
C PRO A 448 -32.69 -17.10 51.06
N THR A 449 -33.76 -16.78 51.79
CA THR A 449 -33.87 -17.05 53.22
C THR A 449 -34.16 -18.53 53.50
N PRO A 450 -33.63 -19.11 54.60
CA PRO A 450 -34.01 -20.44 55.06
C PRO A 450 -35.52 -20.60 55.22
N ALA A 451 -36.03 -21.81 54.98
CA ALA A 451 -37.48 -22.09 54.96
C ALA A 451 -38.19 -21.66 56.25
N ASP A 452 -37.55 -21.92 57.40
CA ASP A 452 -38.06 -21.63 58.74
C ASP A 452 -38.23 -20.12 59.00
N GLN A 453 -37.50 -19.27 58.27
CA GLN A 453 -37.51 -17.81 58.43
C GLN A 453 -38.29 -17.06 57.33
N LEU A 454 -38.88 -17.78 56.36
CA LEU A 454 -39.71 -17.17 55.31
C LEU A 454 -40.94 -16.44 55.88
N ALA A 455 -41.54 -16.96 56.96
CA ALA A 455 -42.66 -16.30 57.63
C ALA A 455 -42.23 -14.98 58.28
N ALA A 456 -41.10 -14.97 58.98
CA ALA A 456 -40.53 -13.77 59.61
C ALA A 456 -40.16 -12.70 58.57
N ARG A 457 -39.53 -13.09 57.44
CA ARG A 457 -39.23 -12.18 56.32
C ARG A 457 -40.49 -11.51 55.76
N ARG A 458 -41.58 -12.27 55.56
CA ARG A 458 -42.85 -11.73 55.05
C ARG A 458 -43.51 -10.78 56.05
N ALA A 459 -43.48 -11.10 57.35
CA ALA A 459 -43.98 -10.21 58.39
C ALA A 459 -43.20 -8.88 58.43
N LEU A 460 -41.86 -8.94 58.36
CA LEU A 460 -40.99 -7.77 58.31
C LEU A 460 -41.24 -6.92 57.05
N GLN A 461 -41.42 -7.54 55.89
CA GLN A 461 -41.79 -6.84 54.65
C GLN A 461 -43.10 -6.04 54.80
N LEU A 462 -44.12 -6.61 55.45
CA LEU A 462 -45.38 -5.91 55.72
C LEU A 462 -45.19 -4.75 56.71
N GLN A 463 -44.36 -4.91 57.74
CA GLN A 463 -44.03 -3.85 58.70
C GLN A 463 -43.27 -2.68 58.04
N LEU A 464 -42.34 -2.97 57.13
CA LEU A 464 -41.62 -1.92 56.40
C LEU A 464 -42.53 -1.16 55.43
N LEU A 465 -43.55 -1.82 54.84
CA LEU A 465 -44.57 -1.15 54.04
C LEU A 465 -45.47 -0.20 54.84
N THR A 466 -45.65 -0.42 56.16
CA THR A 466 -46.41 0.53 57.01
C THR A 466 -45.56 1.70 57.51
N ARG A 467 -44.22 1.57 57.53
CA ARG A 467 -43.29 2.61 57.99
C ARG A 467 -42.66 3.38 56.82
N ARG A 468 -43.49 4.16 56.14
CA ARG A 468 -43.17 4.89 54.89
C ARG A 468 -41.97 5.86 54.94
N ASN A 469 -41.46 6.20 56.13
CA ASN A 469 -40.31 7.11 56.31
C ASN A 469 -39.05 6.41 56.87
N ASP A 470 -39.07 5.10 57.13
CA ASP A 470 -37.88 4.38 57.61
C ASP A 470 -36.91 4.13 56.45
N PRO A 471 -35.58 4.24 56.68
CA PRO A 471 -34.58 4.02 55.64
C PRO A 471 -34.58 2.57 55.13
N ALA A 472 -34.35 2.41 53.83
CA ALA A 472 -34.48 1.12 53.17
C ALA A 472 -33.42 0.12 53.68
N PRO A 473 -33.69 -1.19 53.70
CA PRO A 473 -32.68 -2.20 54.04
C PRO A 473 -31.40 -2.12 53.20
N ALA A 474 -31.50 -1.64 51.96
CA ALA A 474 -30.36 -1.39 51.07
C ALA A 474 -29.52 -0.15 51.44
N GLU A 475 -30.01 0.73 52.31
CA GLU A 475 -29.31 1.90 52.84
C GLU A 475 -28.75 1.63 54.25
N THR A 476 -29.48 0.84 55.06
CA THR A 476 -29.08 0.51 56.44
C THR A 476 -28.17 -0.70 56.58
N TRP A 477 -27.91 -1.47 55.51
CA TRP A 477 -27.19 -2.76 55.59
C TRP A 477 -25.85 -2.68 56.35
N ALA A 478 -25.14 -1.56 56.28
CA ALA A 478 -23.91 -1.32 57.03
C ALA A 478 -24.14 -1.27 58.56
N LEU A 479 -25.24 -0.67 59.02
CA LEU A 479 -25.65 -0.61 60.42
C LEU A 479 -26.30 -1.93 60.88
N ASP A 480 -27.08 -2.56 60.01
CA ASP A 480 -27.67 -3.88 60.26
C ASP A 480 -26.55 -4.92 60.45
N THR A 481 -25.48 -4.87 59.65
CA THR A 481 -24.28 -5.71 59.81
C THR A 481 -23.57 -5.46 61.15
N ALA A 482 -23.43 -4.20 61.57
CA ALA A 482 -22.89 -3.87 62.89
C ALA A 482 -23.75 -4.48 64.02
N THR A 483 -25.07 -4.46 63.86
CA THR A 483 -26.02 -5.01 64.84
C THR A 483 -25.87 -6.53 64.99
N VAL A 484 -25.64 -7.26 63.89
CA VAL A 484 -25.35 -8.71 63.92
C VAL A 484 -23.96 -8.99 64.51
N LEU A 485 -22.94 -8.20 64.19
CA LEU A 485 -21.59 -8.38 64.77
C LEU A 485 -21.57 -8.13 66.29
N ALA A 486 -22.50 -7.32 66.81
CA ALA A 486 -22.65 -7.05 68.24
C ALA A 486 -23.24 -8.22 69.05
N SER A 487 -24.09 -9.07 68.46
CA SER A 487 -24.64 -10.25 69.15
C SER A 487 -23.60 -11.36 69.29
N ALA A 488 -23.89 -12.37 70.12
CA ALA A 488 -23.09 -13.59 70.26
C ALA A 488 -22.84 -14.26 68.90
N HIS A 489 -21.71 -14.99 68.77
CA HIS A 489 -21.38 -15.72 67.54
C HIS A 489 -22.19 -17.02 67.49
N ASP A 490 -22.85 -17.26 66.36
CA ASP A 490 -23.48 -18.53 66.01
C ASP A 490 -23.13 -18.90 64.56
N ASP A 491 -22.94 -20.19 64.30
CA ASP A 491 -22.49 -20.69 63.00
C ASP A 491 -23.58 -20.63 61.91
N ALA A 492 -24.87 -20.66 62.28
CA ALA A 492 -25.96 -20.49 61.33
C ALA A 492 -26.14 -19.02 60.95
N HIS A 493 -26.09 -18.11 61.94
CA HIS A 493 -26.03 -16.67 61.72
C HIS A 493 -24.81 -16.25 60.89
N ALA A 494 -23.62 -16.79 61.18
CA ALA A 494 -22.39 -16.52 60.43
C ALA A 494 -22.50 -16.87 58.94
N ARG A 495 -23.04 -18.07 58.61
CA ARG A 495 -23.23 -18.50 57.21
C ARG A 495 -24.22 -17.63 56.45
N ARG A 496 -25.29 -17.18 57.12
CA ARG A 496 -26.29 -16.26 56.54
C ARG A 496 -25.71 -14.87 56.30
N LEU A 497 -25.01 -14.33 57.30
CA LEU A 497 -24.29 -13.05 57.20
C LEU A 497 -23.27 -13.09 56.06
N GLN A 498 -22.49 -14.18 55.94
CA GLN A 498 -21.52 -14.37 54.86
C GLN A 498 -22.20 -14.36 53.48
N ASN A 499 -23.33 -15.06 53.32
CA ASN A 499 -24.06 -15.12 52.06
C ASN A 499 -24.65 -13.75 51.67
N ALA A 500 -25.20 -13.00 52.64
CA ALA A 500 -25.72 -11.66 52.40
C ALA A 500 -24.59 -10.66 52.06
N LEU A 501 -23.53 -10.59 52.89
CA LEU A 501 -22.42 -9.67 52.67
C LEU A 501 -21.67 -9.95 51.36
N LYS A 502 -21.52 -11.22 50.96
CA LYS A 502 -20.89 -11.60 49.68
C LYS A 502 -21.60 -11.01 48.45
N THR A 503 -22.91 -10.76 48.52
CA THR A 503 -23.62 -10.07 47.42
C THR A 503 -23.60 -8.56 47.60
N LEU A 504 -23.73 -8.05 48.83
CA LEU A 504 -23.71 -6.61 49.13
C LEU A 504 -22.36 -5.96 48.79
N LEU A 505 -21.24 -6.56 49.23
CA LEU A 505 -19.88 -6.11 48.91
C LEU A 505 -19.47 -6.31 47.43
N ARG A 506 -20.31 -6.99 46.64
CA ARG A 506 -20.15 -7.15 45.19
C ARG A 506 -21.06 -6.20 44.40
N LYS A 507 -22.10 -5.65 45.03
CA LYS A 507 -23.09 -4.74 44.43
C LYS A 507 -22.64 -3.26 44.49
N GLY A 508 -21.73 -2.89 45.39
CA GLY A 508 -21.12 -1.55 45.52
C GLY A 508 -19.60 -1.54 45.34
#